data_AF-A0A661GTS5-F1
#
_entry.id   AF-A0A661GTS5-F1
#
_cell.length_a   1.000
_cell.length_b   1.000
_cell.length_c   1.000
_cell.angle_alpha   90.00
_cell.angle_beta   90.00
_cell.angle_gamma   90.00
#
_symmetry.space_group_name_H-M   'P 1'
#
loop_
_entity.id
_entity.type
_entity.pdbx_description
1 polymer ?
#
loop_
_entity_poly.entity_id
_entity_poly.type
_entity_poly.pdbx_seq_one_letter_code
_entity_poly.pdbx_strand_id
1 'polypeptide(L)'
;MHLNLARRNIAPTFTCLLGLLLSSSSTASIDAQCEHVTGLFIQQINAEDLVRQDSAGQKRIKEIALGLCSETEKRVQEQHIEDKEKALENWFFESHPEKAGNRRLKTKR
;
A
#
# COMPACT_ATOMS: atom_id res chain seq x y z
N MET A 1 31.13 -40.40 13.78
CA MET A 1 30.48 -39.31 14.53
C MET A 1 30.04 -38.17 13.60
N HIS A 2 29.12 -38.38 12.65
CA HIS A 2 28.68 -37.31 11.72
C HIS A 2 27.17 -37.17 11.54
N LEU A 3 26.35 -38.00 12.19
CA LEU A 3 24.88 -37.99 12.03
C LEU A 3 24.13 -37.02 12.96
N ASN A 4 24.79 -36.47 13.99
CA ASN A 4 24.12 -35.67 15.02
C ASN A 4 24.20 -34.14 14.82
N LEU A 5 25.02 -33.63 13.88
CA LEU A 5 25.14 -32.18 13.64
C LEU A 5 24.10 -31.65 12.64
N ALA A 6 23.65 -32.49 11.70
CA ALA A 6 22.66 -32.09 10.68
C ALA A 6 21.24 -31.89 11.26
N ARG A 7 20.94 -32.44 12.44
CA ARG A 7 19.59 -32.42 13.02
C ARG A 7 19.27 -31.12 13.79
N ARG A 8 20.27 -30.31 14.16
CA ARG A 8 20.08 -29.11 14.99
C ARG A 8 19.71 -27.84 14.20
N ASN A 9 19.96 -27.78 12.90
CA ASN A 9 19.78 -26.58 12.09
C ASN A 9 18.51 -26.59 11.22
N ILE A 10 17.73 -27.68 11.25
CA ILE A 10 16.49 -27.83 10.48
C ILE A 10 15.34 -27.06 11.13
N ALA A 11 15.23 -27.09 12.46
CA ALA A 11 14.18 -26.39 13.18
C ALA A 11 14.14 -24.87 12.95
N PRO A 12 15.26 -24.11 13.05
CA PRO A 12 15.25 -22.66 12.84
C PRO A 12 15.03 -22.26 11.37
N THR A 13 15.46 -23.08 10.41
CA THR A 13 15.24 -22.82 8.98
C THR A 13 13.77 -23.01 8.60
N PHE A 14 13.09 -24.02 9.15
CA PHE A 14 11.65 -24.20 8.96
C PHE A 14 10.81 -23.08 9.60
N THR A 15 11.20 -22.57 10.78
CA THR A 15 10.48 -21.44 11.41
C THR A 15 10.64 -20.15 10.62
N CYS A 16 11.83 -19.92 10.03
CA CYS A 16 12.08 -18.74 9.20
C CYS A 16 11.31 -18.80 7.87
N LEU A 17 11.28 -19.98 7.22
CA LEU A 17 10.49 -20.19 6.00
C LEU A 17 8.98 -20.11 6.25
N LEU A 18 8.51 -20.61 7.40
CA LEU A 18 7.09 -20.50 7.77
C LEU A 18 6.71 -19.05 8.10
N GLY A 19 7.61 -18.29 8.73
CA GLY A 19 7.44 -16.84 8.96
C GLY A 19 7.40 -16.04 7.66
N LEU A 20 8.17 -16.43 6.64
CA LEU A 20 8.11 -15.84 5.30
C LEU A 20 6.82 -16.20 4.55
N LEU A 21 6.28 -17.41 4.74
CA LEU A 21 5.00 -17.85 4.16
C LEU A 21 3.78 -17.22 4.86
N LEU A 22 3.89 -16.96 6.17
CA LEU A 22 2.87 -16.27 6.98
C LEU A 22 2.99 -14.74 6.94
N SER A 23 4.07 -14.21 6.35
CA SER A 23 4.18 -12.81 5.95
C SER A 23 3.23 -12.58 4.78
N SER A 24 1.94 -12.66 5.09
CA SER A 24 0.88 -12.06 4.30
C SER A 24 1.37 -10.66 3.98
N SER A 25 1.54 -10.40 2.70
CA SER A 25 1.78 -9.05 2.20
C SER A 25 0.54 -8.27 2.56
N SER A 26 0.49 -7.74 3.78
CA SER A 26 -0.43 -6.68 4.15
C SER A 26 0.04 -5.50 3.32
N THR A 27 -0.43 -5.44 2.09
CA THR A 27 -0.61 -4.17 1.41
C THR A 27 -1.42 -3.35 2.40
N ALA A 28 -0.77 -2.41 3.08
CA ALA A 28 -1.45 -1.44 3.92
C ALA A 28 -2.54 -0.83 3.03
N SER A 29 -3.80 -1.13 3.32
CA SER A 29 -4.92 -0.55 2.57
C SER A 29 -4.88 0.94 2.83
N ILE A 30 -5.03 1.73 1.77
CA ILE A 30 -5.20 3.17 1.94
C ILE A 30 -6.55 3.36 2.62
N ASP A 31 -6.54 3.99 3.80
CA ASP A 31 -7.73 4.42 4.54
C ASP A 31 -7.69 5.94 4.63
N ALA A 32 -8.54 6.58 3.84
CA ALA A 32 -8.66 8.03 3.78
C ALA A 32 -9.52 8.62 4.91
N GLN A 33 -10.11 7.79 5.78
CA GLN A 33 -11.02 8.22 6.85
C GLN A 33 -12.17 9.10 6.32
N CYS A 34 -12.84 8.66 5.24
CA CYS A 34 -13.73 9.50 4.46
C CYS A 34 -14.90 10.14 5.21
N GLU A 35 -15.41 9.50 6.26
CA GLU A 35 -16.43 10.11 7.13
C GLU A 35 -15.89 11.33 7.89
N HIS A 36 -14.65 11.26 8.39
CA HIS A 36 -14.02 12.37 9.10
C HIS A 36 -13.73 13.55 8.15
N VAL A 37 -13.12 13.26 7.00
CA VAL A 37 -12.82 14.28 5.97
C VAL A 37 -14.10 14.92 5.44
N THR A 38 -15.16 14.13 5.22
CA THR A 38 -16.49 14.64 4.87
C THR A 38 -17.02 15.60 5.93
N GLY A 39 -16.90 15.24 7.21
CA GLY A 39 -17.31 16.11 8.31
C GLY A 39 -16.64 17.48 8.26
N LEU A 40 -15.31 17.51 8.08
CA LEU A 40 -14.54 18.75 7.97
C LEU A 40 -14.93 19.57 6.72
N PHE A 41 -15.13 18.91 5.59
CA PHE A 41 -15.54 19.56 4.36
C PHE A 41 -16.92 20.22 4.50
N ILE A 42 -17.91 19.50 5.05
CA ILE A 42 -19.25 20.05 5.28
C ILE A 42 -19.19 21.24 6.25
N GLN A 43 -18.37 21.16 7.31
CA GLN A 43 -18.19 22.28 8.24
C GLN A 43 -17.69 23.54 7.52
N GLN A 44 -16.69 23.40 6.65
CA GLN A 44 -16.15 24.51 5.89
C GLN A 44 -17.18 25.11 4.93
N ILE A 45 -17.86 24.25 4.16
CA ILE A 45 -18.87 24.68 3.19
C ILE A 45 -20.05 25.38 3.87
N ASN A 46 -20.45 24.92 5.06
CA ASN A 46 -21.47 25.59 5.87
C ASN A 46 -20.97 26.92 6.44
N ALA A 47 -19.70 27.02 6.86
CA ALA A 47 -19.12 28.27 7.34
C ALA A 47 -19.04 29.36 6.25
N GLU A 48 -18.95 28.94 4.99
CA GLU A 48 -18.95 29.83 3.81
C GLU A 48 -20.38 30.11 3.26
N ASP A 49 -21.44 29.60 3.92
CA ASP A 49 -22.84 29.73 3.51
C ASP A 49 -23.10 29.28 2.05
N LEU A 50 -22.34 28.27 1.59
CA LEU A 50 -22.41 27.78 0.20
C LEU A 50 -23.48 26.71 -0.02
N VAL A 51 -24.08 26.19 1.06
CA VAL A 51 -25.09 25.14 1.01
C VAL A 51 -26.31 25.55 1.81
N ARG A 52 -27.48 25.22 1.28
CA ARG A 52 -28.75 25.38 1.99
C ARG A 52 -28.73 24.59 3.29
N GLN A 53 -29.10 25.26 4.38
CA GLN A 53 -29.22 24.67 5.72
C GLN A 53 -30.47 23.77 5.87
N ASP A 54 -31.24 23.55 4.79
CA ASP A 54 -32.34 22.60 4.77
C ASP A 54 -31.85 21.15 4.70
N SER A 55 -32.73 20.21 5.06
CA SER A 55 -32.38 18.79 5.09
C SER A 55 -31.94 18.25 3.72
N ALA A 56 -32.50 18.79 2.63
CA ALA A 56 -32.15 18.40 1.28
C ALA A 56 -30.73 18.88 0.90
N GLY A 57 -30.38 20.13 1.20
CA GLY A 57 -29.05 20.70 0.98
C GLY A 57 -27.98 19.97 1.77
N GLN A 58 -28.23 19.73 3.06
CA GLN A 58 -27.31 19.00 3.93
C GLN A 58 -27.12 17.53 3.52
N LYS A 59 -28.20 16.86 3.07
CA LYS A 59 -28.11 15.51 2.51
C LYS A 59 -27.23 15.49 1.25
N ARG A 60 -27.48 16.42 0.33
CA ARG A 60 -26.76 16.49 -0.95
C ARG A 60 -25.27 16.79 -0.77
N ILE A 61 -24.90 17.72 0.11
CA ILE A 61 -23.47 18.01 0.34
C ILE A 61 -22.76 16.83 1.00
N LYS A 62 -23.44 16.08 1.88
CA LYS A 62 -22.89 14.86 2.47
C LYS A 62 -22.62 13.79 1.42
N GLU A 63 -23.56 13.56 0.50
CA GLU A 63 -23.38 12.61 -0.60
C GLU A 63 -22.22 13.01 -1.52
N ILE A 64 -22.10 14.31 -1.85
CA ILE A 64 -20.99 14.83 -2.66
C ILE A 64 -19.64 14.63 -1.95
N ALA A 65 -19.56 15.00 -0.67
CA ALA A 65 -18.33 14.94 0.10
C ALA A 65 -17.83 13.50 0.29
N LEU A 66 -18.74 12.58 0.63
CA LEU A 66 -18.42 11.16 0.73
C LEU A 66 -17.97 10.60 -0.62
N GLY A 67 -18.73 10.89 -1.68
CA GLY A 67 -18.41 10.43 -3.03
C GLY A 67 -17.04 10.93 -3.51
N LEU A 68 -16.72 12.21 -3.25
CA LEU A 68 -15.42 12.78 -3.62
C LEU A 68 -14.27 12.08 -2.89
N CYS A 69 -14.42 11.83 -1.58
CA CYS A 69 -13.40 11.13 -0.82
C CYS A 69 -13.24 9.68 -1.27
N SER A 70 -14.33 8.91 -1.38
CA SER A 70 -14.26 7.49 -1.75
C SER A 70 -13.71 7.28 -3.17
N GLU A 71 -14.07 8.14 -4.13
CA GLU A 71 -13.51 8.08 -5.48
C GLU A 71 -12.02 8.44 -5.50
N THR A 72 -11.60 9.39 -4.66
CA THR A 72 -10.18 9.74 -4.53
C THR A 72 -9.41 8.59 -3.92
N GLU A 73 -9.89 8.02 -2.82
CA GLU A 73 -9.28 6.85 -2.16
C GLU A 73 -9.10 5.68 -3.14
N LYS A 74 -10.15 5.38 -3.91
CA LYS A 74 -10.11 4.34 -4.93
C LYS A 74 -9.05 4.62 -6.00
N ARG A 75 -8.98 5.84 -6.52
CA ARG A 75 -7.97 6.22 -7.53
C ARG A 75 -6.55 6.14 -6.99
N VAL A 76 -6.33 6.55 -5.74
CA VAL A 76 -5.01 6.45 -5.12
C VAL A 76 -4.64 4.98 -4.90
N GLN A 77 -5.61 4.12 -4.55
CA GLN A 77 -5.39 2.68 -4.44
C GLN A 77 -5.01 2.06 -5.79
N GLU A 78 -5.70 2.43 -6.86
CA GLU A 78 -5.37 2.00 -8.23
C GLU A 78 -3.96 2.46 -8.64
N GLN A 79 -3.65 3.75 -8.44
CA GLN A 79 -2.33 4.30 -8.71
C GLN A 79 -1.22 3.60 -7.91
N HIS A 80 -1.47 3.30 -6.64
CA HIS A 80 -0.52 2.58 -5.79
C HIS A 80 -0.20 1.19 -6.34
N ILE A 81 -1.20 0.49 -6.89
CA ILE A 81 -1.00 -0.83 -7.52
C ILE A 81 -0.15 -0.67 -8.78
N GLU A 82 -0.49 0.27 -9.67
CA GLU A 82 0.26 0.53 -10.91
C GLU A 82 1.72 0.92 -10.64
N ASP A 83 1.95 1.83 -9.69
CA ASP A 83 3.30 2.27 -9.35
C ASP A 83 4.13 1.16 -8.72
N LYS A 84 3.51 0.26 -7.96
CA LYS A 84 4.17 -0.92 -7.41
C LYS A 84 4.61 -1.88 -8.52
N GLU A 85 3.75 -2.14 -9.50
CA GLU A 85 4.09 -2.99 -10.65
C GLU A 85 5.24 -2.39 -11.46
N LYS A 86 5.19 -1.08 -11.73
CA LYS A 86 6.25 -0.35 -12.43
C LYS A 86 7.57 -0.34 -11.66
N ALA A 87 7.52 -0.15 -10.34
CA ALA A 87 8.71 -0.21 -9.48
C ALA A 87 9.33 -1.61 -9.49
N LEU A 88 8.51 -2.67 -9.49
CA LEU A 88 8.99 -4.04 -9.61
C LEU A 88 9.63 -4.31 -10.98
N GLU A 89 9.00 -3.87 -12.07
CA GLU A 89 9.55 -3.99 -13.43
C GLU A 89 10.91 -3.27 -13.53
N ASN A 90 10.99 -2.03 -13.04
CA ASN A 90 12.24 -1.28 -12.99
C ASN A 90 13.29 -1.99 -12.16
N TRP A 91 12.94 -2.52 -10.99
CA TRP A 91 13.86 -3.27 -10.15
C TRP A 91 14.37 -4.55 -10.84
N PHE A 92 13.48 -5.29 -11.53
CA PHE A 92 13.90 -6.44 -12.34
C PHE A 92 14.88 -5.98 -13.41
N PHE A 93 14.56 -4.96 -14.19
CA PHE A 93 15.46 -4.43 -15.22
C PHE A 93 16.79 -3.94 -14.64
N GLU A 94 16.78 -3.22 -13.53
CA GLU A 94 17.96 -2.70 -12.84
C GLU A 94 18.83 -3.77 -12.20
N SER A 95 18.27 -4.92 -11.80
CA SER A 95 19.03 -6.01 -11.17
C SER A 95 19.71 -6.97 -12.17
N HIS A 96 19.54 -6.75 -13.48
CA HIS A 96 20.13 -7.61 -14.51
C HIS A 96 21.67 -7.64 -14.42
N PRO A 97 22.29 -8.84 -14.38
CA PRO A 97 23.73 -9.00 -14.15
C PRO A 97 24.60 -8.48 -15.31
N GLU A 98 24.03 -8.31 -16.52
CA GLU A 98 24.74 -7.75 -17.67
C GLU A 98 24.93 -6.22 -17.62
N LYS A 99 24.24 -5.50 -16.72
CA LYS A 99 24.44 -4.05 -16.57
C LYS A 99 25.83 -3.75 -16.03
N ALA A 100 26.46 -2.70 -16.57
CA ALA A 100 27.85 -2.34 -16.29
C ALA A 100 28.16 -2.11 -14.79
N GLY A 101 27.16 -1.73 -13.98
CA GLY A 101 27.26 -1.63 -12.51
C GLY A 101 27.13 -2.97 -11.77
N ASN A 102 26.26 -3.87 -12.22
CA ASN A 102 25.97 -5.14 -11.54
C ASN A 102 26.99 -6.24 -11.83
N ARG A 103 27.65 -6.18 -12.98
CA ARG A 103 28.70 -7.13 -13.36
C ARG A 103 29.86 -7.15 -12.36
N ARG A 104 30.18 -6.00 -11.74
CA ARG A 104 31.22 -5.87 -10.70
C ARG A 104 30.84 -6.55 -9.38
N LEU A 105 29.54 -6.73 -9.10
CA LEU A 105 29.07 -7.41 -7.89
C LEU A 105 29.23 -8.94 -7.99
N LYS A 106 29.29 -9.52 -9.21
CA LYS A 106 29.58 -10.95 -9.41
C LYS A 106 31.05 -11.32 -9.20
N THR A 107 31.99 -10.40 -9.38
CA THR A 107 33.44 -10.70 -9.36
C THR A 107 34.05 -10.73 -7.94
N LYS A 108 33.24 -10.58 -6.88
CA LYS A 108 33.68 -10.59 -5.47
C LYS A 108 33.22 -11.82 -4.67
N ARG A 109 32.97 -12.96 -5.32
CA ARG A 109 32.76 -14.25 -4.64
C ARG A 109 33.92 -15.19 -4.88
#